data_AF-A0A9D4Y5H2-F1
#
_entry.id   AF-A0A9D4Y5H2-F1
#
_cell.length_a   1.000
_cell.length_b   1.000
_cell.length_c   1.000
_cell.angle_alpha   90.00
_cell.angle_beta   90.00
_cell.angle_gamma   90.00
#
_symmetry.space_group_name_H-M   'P 1'
#
loop_
_entity.id
_entity.type
_entity.pdbx_description
1 polymer ?
#
loop_
_entity_poly.entity_id
_entity_poly.type
_entity_poly.pdbx_seq_one_letter_code
_entity_poly.pdbx_strand_id
1 'polypeptide(L)'
;MLNFVDYAVVIIFLGGNPVPTLLADTYYAIHSRHGKGGAIRCCLPLLLRWFMSLLPVSGPFVDAQSTRKWTQRVMSLTSYDIRWQSYRMDVRNVIMSCGEFRNVPLVGTKGCINYNPVLSLRQLGFVFKGEPLEAEVAESVYFEKQSDPGRLEQIGRAWKSIGVKDGSVLGKKFAIAMPDYTDWVKKRVETLLLPYDRMEPLQEQPPLVLAESVPAEHYKQALMENRRLREKEQDTQMELYKAKADRLNLAHQLRGVQGEDASRLRSKKRSYEEMESMLDAEHRECLRLQRAEASYQKKIRDLEKQLRDKDIQLKKEVNLRQASENHLGGEVVELRRQLKEKITPLPECSECALLIDQCQYLKTLIPGDRRIADQRPHRYSTRLNHQRNMDQVQAELAEMRANMAQFMHMMQGVAQGQEELRALVQRQEAVIPPANQALPEGGPINEPATAAVPINNFAVGDELRGI
;
A
#
# COMPACT_ATOMS: atom_id res chain seq x y z
N MET A 1 7.18 30.49 21.04
CA MET A 1 6.42 30.69 19.80
C MET A 1 4.97 30.38 20.12
N LEU A 2 4.07 31.37 19.96
CA LEU A 2 2.63 31.19 20.15
C LEU A 2 2.08 30.18 19.13
N ASN A 3 1.26 29.25 19.61
CA ASN A 3 0.59 28.20 18.82
C ASN A 3 -0.49 28.81 17.92
N PHE A 4 -0.09 29.45 16.81
CA PHE A 4 -1.03 29.92 15.80
C PHE A 4 -1.39 28.76 14.86
N VAL A 5 -2.65 28.33 14.89
CA VAL A 5 -3.20 27.42 13.88
C VAL A 5 -3.72 28.28 12.73
N ASP A 6 -3.15 28.10 11.54
CA ASP A 6 -3.51 28.84 10.33
C ASP A 6 -5.01 28.66 9.99
N TYR A 7 -5.69 29.74 9.61
CA TYR A 7 -7.09 29.72 9.19
C TYR A 7 -7.35 28.73 8.04
N ALA A 8 -6.39 28.55 7.13
CA ALA A 8 -6.45 27.55 6.07
C ALA A 8 -6.47 26.12 6.63
N VAL A 9 -5.73 25.86 7.72
CA VAL A 9 -5.75 24.57 8.41
C VAL A 9 -7.13 24.34 9.04
N VAL A 10 -7.71 25.36 9.68
CA VAL A 10 -9.07 25.26 10.25
C VAL A 10 -10.11 24.91 9.16
N ILE A 11 -10.07 25.58 8.00
CA ILE A 11 -10.98 25.28 6.88
C ILE A 11 -10.81 23.85 6.38
N ILE A 12 -9.57 23.38 6.24
CA ILE A 12 -9.28 22.01 5.77
C ILE A 12 -9.88 20.96 6.70
N PHE A 13 -9.76 21.16 8.02
CA PHE A 13 -10.29 20.22 9.01
C PHE A 13 -11.82 20.33 9.18
N LEU A 14 -12.40 21.54 9.03
CA LEU A 14 -13.86 21.71 9.00
C LEU A 14 -14.51 21.03 7.78
N GLY A 15 -13.77 20.87 6.68
CA GLY A 15 -14.21 20.13 5.47
C GLY A 15 -14.29 18.61 5.64
N GLY A 16 -14.02 18.08 6.84
CA GLY A 16 -14.14 16.66 7.16
C GLY A 16 -12.87 15.87 6.85
N ASN A 17 -12.64 15.53 5.58
CA ASN A 17 -11.45 14.77 5.18
C ASN A 17 -10.36 15.71 4.63
N PRO A 18 -9.27 15.95 5.38
CA PRO A 18 -8.21 16.86 4.94
C PRO A 18 -7.31 16.26 3.85
N VAL A 19 -7.35 14.94 3.64
CA VAL A 19 -6.39 14.21 2.81
C VAL A 19 -6.32 14.72 1.36
N PRO A 20 -7.43 14.91 0.62
CA PRO A 20 -7.36 15.38 -0.76
C PRO A 20 -6.71 16.77 -0.87
N THR A 21 -7.02 17.67 0.06
CA THR A 21 -6.48 19.04 0.07
C THR A 21 -5.00 19.06 0.43
N LEU A 22 -4.59 18.28 1.45
CA LEU A 22 -3.18 18.14 1.83
C LEU A 22 -2.35 17.51 0.70
N LEU A 23 -2.92 16.53 0.01
CA LEU A 23 -2.28 15.91 -1.15
C LEU A 23 -2.15 16.91 -2.30
N ALA A 24 -3.21 17.68 -2.59
CA ALA A 24 -3.21 18.73 -3.60
C ALA A 24 -2.10 19.76 -3.34
N ASP A 25 -2.03 20.28 -2.12
CA ASP A 25 -1.02 21.29 -1.75
C ASP A 25 0.39 20.72 -1.77
N THR A 26 0.57 19.45 -1.40
CA THR A 26 1.86 18.77 -1.49
C THR A 26 2.32 18.64 -2.95
N TYR A 27 1.43 18.17 -3.83
CA TYR A 27 1.71 18.00 -5.24
C TYR A 27 1.97 19.35 -5.92
N TYR A 28 1.13 20.34 -5.63
CA TYR A 28 1.28 21.70 -6.13
C TYR A 28 2.61 22.32 -5.70
N ALA A 29 3.01 22.15 -4.44
CA ALA A 29 4.26 22.67 -3.92
C ALA A 29 5.50 21.98 -4.52
N ILE A 30 5.44 20.67 -4.78
CA ILE A 30 6.52 19.94 -5.48
C ILE A 30 6.60 20.40 -6.93
N HIS A 31 5.47 20.38 -7.64
CA HIS A 31 5.38 20.72 -9.06
C HIS A 31 5.86 22.17 -9.31
N SER A 32 5.37 23.14 -8.54
CA SER A 32 5.75 24.56 -8.69
C SER A 32 7.25 24.84 -8.47
N ARG A 33 7.96 23.91 -7.81
CA ARG A 33 9.41 23.99 -7.54
C ARG A 33 10.25 23.14 -8.48
N HIS A 34 9.63 22.29 -9.30
CA HIS A 34 10.33 21.50 -10.31
C HIS A 34 11.08 22.43 -11.29
N GLY A 35 12.37 22.16 -11.51
CA GLY A 35 13.26 22.97 -12.36
C GLY A 35 13.66 24.35 -11.80
N LYS A 36 12.94 24.88 -10.80
CA LYS A 36 13.19 26.22 -10.21
C LYS A 36 13.97 26.18 -8.90
N GLY A 37 14.01 25.03 -8.23
CA GLY A 37 14.65 24.87 -6.93
C GLY A 37 13.94 25.62 -5.79
N GLY A 38 14.51 25.55 -4.59
CA GLY A 38 13.99 26.21 -3.39
C GLY A 38 13.13 25.31 -2.49
N ALA A 39 12.62 25.88 -1.39
CA ALA A 39 11.89 25.13 -0.38
C ALA A 39 10.45 24.81 -0.80
N ILE A 40 10.05 23.55 -0.59
CA ILE A 40 8.69 23.07 -0.76
C ILE A 40 7.89 23.44 0.49
N ARG A 41 6.80 24.19 0.32
CA ARG A 41 5.88 24.57 1.40
C ARG A 41 4.68 23.62 1.43
N CYS A 42 4.86 22.46 2.07
CA CYS A 42 3.83 21.44 2.28
C CYS A 42 3.98 20.80 3.69
N CYS A 43 3.19 19.75 3.99
CA CYS A 43 3.36 18.94 5.19
C CYS A 43 4.63 18.07 5.12
N LEU A 44 5.81 18.71 5.16
CA LEU A 44 7.11 18.05 5.07
C LEU A 44 7.28 16.90 6.08
N PRO A 45 6.81 17.00 7.35
CA PRO A 45 6.86 15.87 8.28
C PRO A 45 6.08 14.64 7.81
N LEU A 46 4.92 14.83 7.16
CA LEU A 46 4.14 13.71 6.60
C LEU A 46 4.85 13.10 5.39
N LEU A 47 5.42 13.94 4.52
CA LEU A 47 6.18 13.46 3.37
C LEU A 47 7.42 12.68 3.80
N LEU A 48 8.14 13.18 4.81
CA LEU A 48 9.28 12.48 5.39
C LEU A 48 8.86 11.16 6.03
N ARG A 49 7.78 11.15 6.82
CA ARG A 49 7.26 9.91 7.43
C ARG A 49 6.84 8.90 6.38
N TRP A 50 6.21 9.34 5.29
CA TRP A 50 5.87 8.50 4.15
C TRP A 50 7.12 7.97 3.45
N PHE A 51 8.11 8.81 3.15
CA PHE A 51 9.35 8.39 2.51
C PHE A 51 10.10 7.35 3.37
N MET A 52 10.24 7.62 4.67
CA MET A 52 10.91 6.72 5.61
C MET A 52 10.17 5.39 5.80
N SER A 53 8.84 5.34 5.64
CA SER A 53 8.09 4.09 5.76
C SER A 53 8.35 3.12 4.60
N LEU A 54 8.84 3.63 3.46
CA LEU A 54 9.20 2.83 2.29
C LEU A 54 10.62 2.23 2.39
N LEU A 55 11.48 2.77 3.26
CA LEU A 55 12.87 2.36 3.35
C LEU A 55 13.06 1.07 4.16
N PRO A 56 14.13 0.29 3.89
CA PRO A 56 14.51 -0.85 4.72
C PRO A 56 14.81 -0.42 6.16
N VAL A 57 14.38 -1.23 7.13
CA VAL A 57 14.73 -1.06 8.57
C VAL A 57 15.83 -2.03 9.03
N SER A 58 16.32 -2.88 8.14
CA SER A 58 17.39 -3.85 8.38
C SER A 58 18.12 -4.18 7.07
N GLY A 59 19.22 -4.92 7.18
CA GLY A 59 20.00 -5.39 6.03
C GLY A 59 21.01 -4.36 5.50
N PRO A 60 21.52 -4.55 4.26
CA PRO A 60 22.64 -3.78 3.72
C PRO A 60 22.45 -2.27 3.77
N PHE A 61 21.21 -1.80 3.62
CA PHE A 61 20.90 -0.38 3.73
C PHE A 61 21.20 0.20 5.13
N VAL A 62 20.92 -0.55 6.19
CA VAL A 62 21.20 -0.13 7.57
C VAL A 62 22.67 -0.40 7.92
N ASP A 63 23.20 -1.55 7.52
CA ASP A 63 24.56 -1.97 7.86
C ASP A 63 25.61 -1.04 7.23
N ALA A 64 25.34 -0.49 6.05
CA ALA A 64 26.21 0.47 5.38
C ALA A 64 26.15 1.90 5.97
N GLN A 65 25.41 2.14 7.06
CA GLN A 65 25.25 3.50 7.63
C GLN A 65 26.57 4.14 8.08
N SER A 66 27.53 3.33 8.55
CA SER A 66 28.85 3.81 8.98
C SER A 66 29.82 4.01 7.81
N THR A 67 29.58 3.39 6.66
CA THR A 67 30.51 3.37 5.53
C THR A 67 30.06 4.18 4.31
N ARG A 68 28.76 4.45 4.16
CA ARG A 68 28.18 5.19 3.01
C ARG A 68 27.29 6.34 3.47
N LYS A 69 27.35 7.46 2.73
CA LYS A 69 26.44 8.61 2.94
C LYS A 69 24.99 8.17 2.72
N TRP A 70 24.05 8.83 3.41
CA TRP A 70 22.62 8.55 3.27
C TRP A 70 22.15 8.58 1.81
N THR A 71 22.56 9.59 1.04
CA THR A 71 22.23 9.73 -0.38
C THR A 71 22.73 8.55 -1.21
N GLN A 72 23.98 8.13 -1.01
CA GLN A 72 24.55 6.97 -1.70
C GLN A 72 23.75 5.70 -1.39
N ARG A 73 23.38 5.50 -0.11
CA ARG A 73 22.56 4.35 0.28
C ARG A 73 21.18 4.36 -0.37
N VAL A 74 20.50 5.51 -0.38
CA VAL A 74 19.19 5.67 -1.03
C VAL A 74 19.28 5.43 -2.54
N MET A 75 20.32 5.95 -3.20
CA MET A 75 20.51 5.79 -4.64
C MET A 75 20.96 4.37 -5.04
N SER A 76 21.43 3.57 -4.09
CA SER A 76 21.78 2.16 -4.27
C SER A 76 20.59 1.22 -4.00
N LEU A 77 19.43 1.76 -3.58
CA LEU A 77 18.22 0.97 -3.36
C LEU A 77 17.62 0.54 -4.68
N THR A 78 17.02 -0.63 -4.63
CA THR A 78 16.36 -1.22 -5.76
C THR A 78 14.90 -1.53 -5.48
N SER A 79 14.18 -2.03 -6.49
CA SER A 79 12.79 -2.41 -6.35
C SER A 79 12.53 -3.52 -5.33
N TYR A 80 13.55 -4.30 -4.96
CA TYR A 80 13.45 -5.37 -3.96
C TYR A 80 13.66 -4.87 -2.53
N ASP A 81 14.41 -3.79 -2.37
CA ASP A 81 14.72 -3.21 -1.05
C ASP A 81 13.56 -2.35 -0.53
N ILE A 82 12.83 -1.72 -1.45
CA ILE A 82 11.74 -0.80 -1.13
C ILE A 82 10.50 -1.56 -0.66
N ARG A 83 9.96 -1.17 0.49
CA ARG A 83 8.65 -1.62 0.96
C ARG A 83 7.55 -0.85 0.25
N TRP A 84 7.16 -1.36 -0.92
CA TRP A 84 6.16 -0.71 -1.79
C TRP A 84 4.79 -0.59 -1.16
N GLN A 85 4.32 -1.62 -0.45
CA GLN A 85 3.00 -1.64 0.18
C GLN A 85 3.13 -1.83 1.69
N SER A 86 2.40 -1.02 2.45
CA SER A 86 2.19 -1.27 3.87
C SER A 86 1.23 -2.45 4.05
N TYR A 87 1.62 -3.46 4.83
CA TYR A 87 0.76 -4.60 5.19
C TYR A 87 -0.55 -4.18 5.87
N ARG A 88 -0.63 -2.95 6.40
CA ARG A 88 -1.83 -2.39 7.02
C ARG A 88 -2.81 -1.78 6.01
N MET A 89 -2.44 -1.69 4.73
CA MET A 89 -3.27 -1.12 3.67
C MET A 89 -3.85 -2.20 2.75
N ASP A 90 -5.00 -2.76 3.14
CA ASP A 90 -5.80 -3.65 2.27
C ASP A 90 -6.72 -2.84 1.35
N VAL A 91 -6.14 -2.10 0.40
CA VAL A 91 -6.91 -1.24 -0.52
C VAL A 91 -7.69 -2.11 -1.51
N ARG A 92 -9.02 -2.19 -1.37
CA ARG A 92 -9.86 -2.97 -2.30
C ARG A 92 -10.20 -2.21 -3.58
N ASN A 93 -10.50 -0.93 -3.42
CA ASN A 93 -11.02 -0.07 -4.47
C ASN A 93 -10.14 1.17 -4.61
N VAL A 94 -9.89 1.58 -5.84
CA VAL A 94 -9.05 2.75 -6.13
C VAL A 94 -9.86 3.74 -6.94
N ILE A 95 -9.89 5.00 -6.50
CA ILE A 95 -10.42 6.09 -7.31
C ILE A 95 -9.41 6.34 -8.42
N MET A 96 -9.85 6.15 -9.67
CA MET A 96 -9.00 6.30 -10.85
C MET A 96 -9.31 7.58 -11.62
N SER A 97 -10.55 8.05 -11.58
CA SER A 97 -11.03 9.19 -12.37
C SER A 97 -12.18 9.94 -11.67
N CYS A 98 -12.47 11.16 -12.13
CA CYS A 98 -13.62 11.96 -11.67
C CYS A 98 -14.29 12.65 -12.87
N GLY A 99 -15.58 12.41 -13.09
CA GLY A 99 -16.34 12.98 -14.20
C GLY A 99 -15.66 12.75 -15.55
N GLU A 100 -15.47 13.82 -16.31
CA GLU A 100 -14.73 13.82 -17.57
C GLU A 100 -13.20 13.70 -17.44
N PHE A 101 -12.64 13.87 -16.24
CA PHE A 101 -11.20 13.78 -16.01
C PHE A 101 -10.77 12.31 -15.92
N ARG A 102 -9.80 11.92 -16.76
CA ARG A 102 -9.20 10.57 -16.72
C ARG A 102 -8.31 10.30 -15.51
N ASN A 103 -8.01 11.35 -14.74
CA ASN A 103 -7.26 11.36 -13.49
C ASN A 103 -8.10 12.01 -12.39
N VAL A 104 -7.56 12.08 -11.17
CA VAL A 104 -8.27 12.66 -10.02
C VAL A 104 -7.85 14.13 -9.86
N PRO A 105 -8.70 15.11 -10.21
CA PRO A 105 -8.40 16.52 -10.01
C PRO A 105 -8.48 16.86 -8.51
N LEU A 106 -7.37 17.29 -7.92
CA LEU A 106 -7.32 17.71 -6.52
C LEU A 106 -7.38 19.23 -6.40
N VAL A 107 -8.06 19.72 -5.36
CA VAL A 107 -8.17 21.15 -5.05
C VAL A 107 -7.45 21.44 -3.75
N GLY A 108 -6.40 22.24 -3.82
CA GLY A 108 -5.60 22.70 -2.69
C GLY A 108 -6.04 24.06 -2.15
N THR A 109 -5.24 24.58 -1.21
CA THR A 109 -5.36 25.97 -0.75
C THR A 109 -4.78 26.94 -1.78
N LYS A 110 -3.70 26.55 -2.48
CA LYS A 110 -3.00 27.41 -3.44
C LYS A 110 -3.47 27.23 -4.88
N GLY A 111 -3.84 26.01 -5.24
CA GLY A 111 -4.17 25.69 -6.63
C GLY A 111 -4.74 24.30 -6.78
N CYS A 112 -5.06 23.98 -8.02
CA CYS A 112 -5.55 22.67 -8.41
C CYS A 112 -4.45 21.89 -9.12
N ILE A 113 -4.39 20.59 -8.89
CA ILE A 113 -3.44 19.69 -9.56
C ILE A 113 -4.02 18.28 -9.70
N ASN A 114 -3.72 17.55 -10.78
CA ASN A 114 -4.17 16.16 -10.91
C ASN A 114 -3.27 15.17 -10.13
N TYR A 115 -3.92 14.25 -9.43
CA TYR A 115 -3.35 13.00 -8.94
C TYR A 115 -3.59 11.91 -9.97
N ASN A 116 -2.54 11.17 -10.33
CA ASN A 116 -2.55 10.12 -11.35
C ASN A 116 -2.46 8.77 -10.65
N PRO A 117 -3.59 8.15 -10.25
CA PRO A 117 -3.60 6.98 -9.38
C PRO A 117 -2.98 5.77 -10.05
N VAL A 118 -2.97 5.75 -11.39
CA VAL A 118 -2.27 4.73 -12.18
C VAL A 118 -0.86 4.57 -11.66
N LEU A 119 -0.08 5.64 -11.47
CA LEU A 119 1.33 5.61 -11.04
C LEU A 119 1.54 5.05 -9.63
N SER A 120 0.50 5.02 -8.81
CA SER A 120 0.55 4.57 -7.42
C SER A 120 0.06 3.14 -7.22
N LEU A 121 -0.43 2.45 -8.26
CA LEU A 121 -1.04 1.11 -8.12
C LEU A 121 -0.11 0.10 -7.43
N ARG A 122 1.20 0.17 -7.70
CA ARG A 122 2.20 -0.68 -7.02
C ARG A 122 2.23 -0.44 -5.51
N GLN A 123 2.14 0.82 -5.08
CA GLN A 123 2.11 1.19 -3.66
C GLN A 123 0.79 0.78 -2.99
N LEU A 124 -0.28 0.70 -3.77
CA LEU A 124 -1.58 0.18 -3.35
C LEU A 124 -1.64 -1.36 -3.36
N GLY A 125 -0.56 -2.03 -3.77
CA GLY A 125 -0.41 -3.48 -3.75
C GLY A 125 -0.81 -4.20 -5.03
N PHE A 126 -1.19 -3.48 -6.08
CA PHE A 126 -1.59 -4.07 -7.35
C PHE A 126 -0.40 -4.30 -8.29
N VAL A 127 -0.45 -5.38 -9.07
CA VAL A 127 0.56 -5.67 -10.09
C VAL A 127 0.52 -4.63 -11.19
N PHE A 128 1.67 -4.08 -11.52
CA PHE A 128 1.81 -3.13 -12.62
C PHE A 128 2.19 -3.87 -13.90
N LYS A 129 1.21 -4.15 -14.76
CA LYS A 129 1.42 -5.05 -15.91
C LYS A 129 2.13 -4.42 -17.11
N GLY A 130 1.92 -3.14 -17.37
CA GLY A 130 2.47 -2.46 -18.55
C GLY A 130 2.57 -0.94 -18.37
N GLU A 131 3.04 -0.28 -19.43
CA GLU A 131 3.14 1.17 -19.53
C GLU A 131 1.75 1.83 -19.34
N PRO A 132 1.63 2.87 -18.49
CA PRO A 132 0.42 3.69 -18.41
C PRO A 132 0.12 4.37 -19.75
N LEU A 133 -1.16 4.58 -20.07
CA LEU A 133 -1.51 5.39 -21.24
C LEU A 133 -1.05 6.83 -21.04
N GLU A 134 -0.60 7.50 -22.10
CA GLU A 134 -0.15 8.89 -22.02
C GLU A 134 -1.23 9.80 -21.41
N ALA A 135 -2.49 9.58 -21.76
CA ALA A 135 -3.62 10.33 -21.20
C ALA A 135 -3.86 10.09 -19.70
N GLU A 136 -3.39 8.97 -19.13
CA GLU A 136 -3.45 8.68 -17.68
C GLU A 136 -2.29 9.32 -16.92
N VAL A 137 -1.21 9.71 -17.60
CA VAL A 137 -0.05 10.39 -16.97
C VAL A 137 0.04 11.88 -17.31
N ALA A 138 -0.75 12.34 -18.28
CA ALA A 138 -0.80 13.72 -18.71
C ALA A 138 -1.17 14.68 -17.56
N GLU A 139 -0.53 15.85 -17.55
CA GLU A 139 -0.87 16.95 -16.65
C GLU A 139 -2.09 17.70 -17.19
N SER A 140 -3.28 17.16 -16.91
CA SER A 140 -4.54 17.76 -17.37
C SER A 140 -5.02 18.88 -16.45
N VAL A 141 -4.48 19.00 -15.24
CA VAL A 141 -4.89 19.98 -14.24
C VAL A 141 -3.65 20.53 -13.53
N TYR A 142 -3.33 21.80 -13.78
CA TYR A 142 -2.39 22.56 -12.98
C TYR A 142 -2.68 24.07 -13.13
N PHE A 143 -3.19 24.72 -12.08
CA PHE A 143 -3.46 26.16 -12.09
C PHE A 143 -3.64 26.73 -10.67
N GLU A 144 -3.44 28.03 -10.52
CA GLU A 144 -3.70 28.76 -9.27
C GLU A 144 -5.20 28.83 -8.98
N LYS A 145 -5.61 28.65 -7.73
CA LYS A 145 -7.04 28.45 -7.40
C LYS A 145 -7.93 29.62 -7.85
N GLN A 146 -7.39 30.83 -7.79
CA GLN A 146 -8.13 32.06 -8.12
C GLN A 146 -8.08 32.40 -9.61
N SER A 147 -7.23 31.73 -10.40
CA SER A 147 -7.01 32.10 -11.81
C SER A 147 -8.13 31.62 -12.74
N ASP A 148 -8.84 30.56 -12.37
CA ASP A 148 -9.88 29.95 -13.22
C ASP A 148 -11.07 29.40 -12.40
N PRO A 149 -12.02 30.29 -12.01
CA PRO A 149 -13.21 29.88 -11.26
C PRO A 149 -14.09 28.87 -12.02
N GLY A 150 -14.16 28.98 -13.36
CA GLY A 150 -14.97 28.10 -14.19
C GLY A 150 -14.46 26.66 -14.18
N ARG A 151 -13.14 26.49 -14.29
CA ARG A 151 -12.48 25.18 -14.18
C ARG A 151 -12.53 24.63 -12.77
N LEU A 152 -12.48 25.48 -11.74
CA LEU A 152 -12.69 25.06 -10.35
C LEU A 152 -14.11 24.51 -10.14
N GLU A 153 -15.13 25.19 -10.68
CA GLU A 153 -16.52 24.73 -10.62
C GLU A 153 -16.70 23.40 -11.40
N GLN A 154 -16.05 23.27 -12.55
CA GLN A 154 -16.00 22.04 -13.32
C GLN A 154 -15.43 20.87 -12.51
N ILE A 155 -14.30 21.08 -11.82
CA ILE A 155 -13.73 20.08 -10.90
C ILE A 155 -14.75 19.72 -9.81
N GLY A 156 -15.40 20.72 -9.19
CA GLY A 156 -16.44 20.50 -8.20
C GLY A 156 -17.62 19.65 -8.70
N ARG A 157 -18.02 19.83 -9.97
CA ARG A 157 -19.03 18.98 -10.63
C ARG A 157 -18.51 17.56 -10.88
N ALA A 158 -17.27 17.43 -11.36
CA ALA A 158 -16.66 16.13 -11.65
C ALA A 158 -16.56 15.23 -10.41
N TRP A 159 -16.31 15.80 -9.23
CA TRP A 159 -16.28 15.06 -7.95
C TRP A 159 -17.62 14.41 -7.57
N LYS A 160 -18.73 14.81 -8.18
CA LYS A 160 -20.04 14.14 -8.02
C LYS A 160 -20.11 12.79 -8.73
N SER A 161 -19.17 12.51 -9.64
CA SER A 161 -19.11 11.26 -10.43
C SER A 161 -17.71 10.64 -10.30
N ILE A 162 -17.54 9.73 -9.35
CA ILE A 162 -16.24 9.13 -9.06
C ILE A 162 -16.09 7.81 -9.81
N GLY A 163 -15.05 7.70 -10.64
CA GLY A 163 -14.69 6.47 -11.33
C GLY A 163 -13.80 5.60 -10.45
N VAL A 164 -14.39 4.60 -9.82
CA VAL A 164 -13.70 3.65 -8.95
C VAL A 164 -13.43 2.35 -9.71
N LYS A 165 -12.19 1.87 -9.69
CA LYS A 165 -11.85 0.51 -10.15
C LYS A 165 -11.78 -0.45 -8.96
N ASP A 166 -12.50 -1.55 -9.10
CA ASP A 166 -12.46 -2.66 -8.14
C ASP A 166 -11.16 -3.45 -8.27
N GLY A 167 -10.67 -3.97 -7.15
CA GLY A 167 -9.43 -4.75 -7.10
C GLY A 167 -9.45 -5.99 -7.99
N SER A 168 -10.61 -6.60 -8.23
CA SER A 168 -10.75 -7.70 -9.19
C SER A 168 -10.40 -7.29 -10.63
N VAL A 169 -10.66 -6.04 -10.99
CA VAL A 169 -10.31 -5.46 -12.30
C VAL A 169 -8.84 -5.07 -12.36
N LEU A 170 -8.30 -4.53 -11.26
CA LEU A 170 -6.88 -4.15 -11.16
C LEU A 170 -5.94 -5.37 -11.08
N GLY A 171 -6.47 -6.53 -10.73
CA GLY A 171 -5.77 -7.81 -10.75
C GLY A 171 -5.27 -8.25 -9.38
N LYS A 172 -4.45 -9.30 -9.37
CA LYS A 172 -3.95 -9.90 -8.12
C LYS A 172 -3.12 -8.87 -7.34
N LYS A 173 -3.25 -8.91 -6.01
CA LYS A 173 -2.42 -8.11 -5.11
C LYS A 173 -1.04 -8.73 -5.00
N PHE A 174 -0.09 -8.09 -5.66
CA PHE A 174 1.32 -8.40 -5.57
C PHE A 174 2.07 -7.14 -5.99
N ALA A 175 2.85 -6.54 -5.07
CA ALA A 175 3.50 -5.23 -5.27
C ALA A 175 4.74 -5.31 -6.20
N ILE A 176 4.59 -6.00 -7.34
CA ILE A 176 5.61 -6.16 -8.37
C ILE A 176 5.29 -5.26 -9.57
N ALA A 177 6.36 -4.66 -10.11
CA ALA A 177 6.35 -4.02 -11.41
C ALA A 177 6.82 -5.02 -12.47
N MET A 178 6.06 -5.19 -13.54
CA MET A 178 6.49 -5.98 -14.69
C MET A 178 7.63 -5.27 -15.45
N PRO A 179 8.42 -6.00 -16.27
CA PRO A 179 9.57 -5.45 -16.99
C PRO A 179 9.20 -4.24 -17.85
N ASP A 180 8.11 -4.30 -18.62
CA ASP A 180 7.64 -3.21 -19.48
C ASP A 180 7.44 -1.89 -18.71
N TYR A 181 6.82 -1.95 -17.54
CA TYR A 181 6.66 -0.77 -16.69
C TYR A 181 8.00 -0.27 -16.17
N THR A 182 8.89 -1.20 -15.79
CA THR A 182 10.21 -0.87 -15.26
C THR A 182 11.06 -0.16 -16.32
N ASP A 183 10.99 -0.61 -17.57
CA ASP A 183 11.69 0.00 -18.70
C ASP A 183 11.08 1.35 -19.09
N TRP A 184 9.74 1.47 -19.03
CA TRP A 184 9.08 2.76 -19.15
C TRP A 184 9.55 3.77 -18.10
N VAL A 185 9.65 3.37 -16.82
CA VAL A 185 10.17 4.24 -15.75
C VAL A 185 11.62 4.66 -16.03
N LYS A 186 12.49 3.74 -16.47
CA LYS A 186 13.89 4.07 -16.83
C LYS A 186 13.94 5.14 -17.92
N LYS A 187 13.21 4.94 -19.03
CA LYS A 187 13.13 5.89 -20.14
C LYS A 187 12.60 7.25 -19.69
N ARG A 188 11.61 7.26 -18.80
CA ARG A 188 11.04 8.51 -18.26
C ARG A 188 12.04 9.26 -17.38
N VAL A 189 12.82 8.55 -16.57
CA VAL A 189 13.91 9.15 -15.77
C VAL A 189 14.98 9.78 -16.65
N GLU A 190 15.36 9.12 -17.74
CA GLU A 190 16.30 9.67 -18.74
C GLU A 190 15.75 10.94 -19.39
N THR A 191 14.45 10.99 -19.67
CA THR A 191 13.79 12.15 -20.28
C THR A 191 13.65 13.32 -19.29
N LEU A 192 13.35 13.04 -18.02
CA LEU A 192 13.15 14.05 -16.99
C LEU A 192 14.46 14.56 -16.36
N LEU A 193 15.61 14.00 -16.76
CA LEU A 193 16.96 14.36 -16.29
C LEU A 193 17.03 14.49 -14.76
N LEU A 194 16.71 13.40 -14.04
CA LEU A 194 16.85 13.41 -12.58
C LEU A 194 18.29 13.80 -12.18
N PRO A 195 18.46 14.67 -11.17
CA PRO A 195 19.76 15.29 -10.86
C PRO A 195 20.74 14.37 -10.12
N TYR A 196 20.53 13.05 -10.15
CA TYR A 196 21.31 12.09 -9.38
C TYR A 196 21.72 10.90 -10.23
N ASP A 197 22.99 10.53 -10.15
CA ASP A 197 23.52 9.34 -10.78
C ASP A 197 22.99 8.07 -10.10
N ARG A 198 22.67 7.06 -10.91
CA ARG A 198 22.35 5.73 -10.39
C ARG A 198 23.60 5.12 -9.76
N MET A 199 23.47 4.65 -8.53
CA MET A 199 24.53 3.92 -7.85
C MET A 199 24.34 2.42 -8.08
N GLU A 200 25.44 1.67 -7.98
CA GLU A 200 25.38 0.22 -7.98
C GLU A 200 24.53 -0.30 -6.79
N PRO A 201 23.70 -1.34 -7.00
CA PRO A 201 22.93 -1.97 -5.94
C PRO A 201 23.80 -2.36 -4.74
N LEU A 202 23.23 -2.26 -3.53
CA LEU A 202 23.91 -2.74 -2.31
C LEU A 202 24.07 -4.26 -2.26
N GLN A 203 23.28 -4.98 -3.03
CA GLN A 203 23.27 -6.43 -3.11
C GLN A 203 22.87 -6.87 -4.52
N GLU A 204 23.41 -8.00 -4.97
CA GLU A 204 22.97 -8.65 -6.21
C GLU A 204 21.49 -9.03 -6.12
N GLN A 205 20.75 -8.71 -7.18
CA GLN A 205 19.34 -9.03 -7.25
C GLN A 205 19.14 -10.48 -7.69
N PRO A 206 18.17 -11.18 -7.08
CA PRO A 206 17.72 -12.44 -7.65
C PRO A 206 17.12 -12.17 -9.04
N PRO A 207 17.27 -13.11 -10.00
CA PRO A 207 16.60 -13.01 -11.28
C PRO A 207 15.09 -12.81 -11.09
N LEU A 208 14.48 -11.96 -11.92
CA LEU A 208 13.01 -11.86 -11.99
C LEU A 208 12.45 -13.22 -12.43
N VAL A 209 11.99 -14.04 -11.48
CA VAL A 209 11.26 -15.28 -11.77
C VAL A 209 9.83 -14.91 -12.17
N LEU A 210 9.69 -14.37 -13.37
CA LEU A 210 8.40 -14.09 -14.00
C LEU A 210 8.08 -15.23 -14.98
N ALA A 211 8.10 -16.46 -14.49
CA ALA A 211 7.56 -17.58 -15.25
C ALA A 211 6.09 -17.76 -14.87
N GLU A 212 5.18 -17.74 -15.85
CA GLU A 212 3.76 -18.06 -15.65
C GLU A 212 3.56 -19.46 -15.05
N SER A 213 4.55 -20.33 -15.24
CA SER A 213 4.68 -21.61 -14.56
C SER A 213 6.14 -21.88 -14.22
N VAL A 214 6.44 -22.07 -12.94
CA VAL A 214 7.68 -22.69 -12.50
C VAL A 214 7.48 -24.20 -12.63
N PRO A 215 8.33 -24.93 -13.38
CA PRO A 215 8.27 -26.40 -13.39
C PRO A 215 8.31 -26.91 -11.95
N ALA A 216 7.45 -27.87 -11.62
CA ALA A 216 7.27 -28.35 -10.24
C ALA A 216 8.61 -28.73 -9.56
N GLU A 217 9.59 -29.15 -10.36
CA GLU A 217 10.89 -29.59 -9.90
C GLU A 217 11.78 -28.43 -9.46
N HIS A 218 11.71 -27.29 -10.15
CA HIS A 218 12.40 -26.06 -9.72
C HIS A 218 11.78 -25.51 -8.43
N TYR A 219 10.45 -25.60 -8.29
CA TYR A 219 9.76 -25.21 -7.07
C TYR A 219 10.17 -26.10 -5.88
N LYS A 220 10.24 -27.42 -6.07
CA LYS A 220 10.71 -28.37 -5.04
C LYS A 220 12.18 -28.12 -4.66
N GLN A 221 13.06 -27.86 -5.63
CA GLN A 221 14.45 -27.52 -5.38
C GLN A 221 14.57 -26.22 -4.57
N ALA A 222 13.82 -25.17 -4.95
CA ALA A 222 13.80 -23.92 -4.21
C ALA A 222 13.29 -24.11 -2.77
N LEU A 223 12.28 -24.97 -2.56
CA LEU A 223 11.77 -25.30 -1.23
C LEU A 223 12.80 -26.00 -0.35
N MET A 224 13.54 -26.96 -0.91
CA MET A 224 14.63 -27.64 -0.22
C MET A 224 15.78 -26.70 0.12
N GLU A 225 16.17 -25.83 -0.82
CA GLU A 225 17.22 -24.84 -0.57
C GLU A 225 16.78 -23.80 0.46
N ASN A 226 15.53 -23.33 0.43
CA ASN A 226 15.01 -22.40 1.44
C ASN A 226 15.00 -23.03 2.84
N ARG A 227 14.65 -24.33 2.93
CA ARG A 227 14.73 -25.09 4.19
C ARG A 227 16.17 -25.14 4.71
N ARG A 228 17.12 -25.50 3.84
CA ARG A 228 18.55 -25.56 4.17
C ARG A 228 19.10 -24.21 4.62
N LEU A 229 18.69 -23.12 3.96
CA LEU A 229 19.08 -21.76 4.31
C LEU A 229 18.53 -21.35 5.68
N ARG A 230 17.27 -21.71 6.01
CA ARG A 230 16.69 -21.44 7.33
C ARG A 230 17.37 -22.23 8.44
N GLU A 231 17.72 -23.50 8.21
CA GLU A 231 18.49 -24.31 9.15
C GLU A 231 19.86 -23.67 9.41
N LYS A 232 20.56 -23.26 8.34
CA LYS A 232 21.84 -22.55 8.46
C LYS A 232 21.72 -21.19 9.17
N GLU A 233 20.64 -20.45 8.93
CA GLU A 233 20.36 -19.18 9.62
C GLU A 233 20.17 -19.42 11.12
N GLN A 234 19.40 -20.44 11.51
CA GLN A 234 19.22 -20.83 12.91
C GLN A 234 20.54 -21.24 13.57
N ASP A 235 21.34 -22.06 12.89
CA ASP A 235 22.67 -22.46 13.38
C ASP A 235 23.58 -21.25 13.58
N THR A 236 23.60 -20.33 12.60
CA THR A 236 24.41 -19.11 12.67
C THR A 236 23.95 -18.21 13.82
N GLN A 237 22.64 -18.12 14.04
CA GLN A 237 22.05 -17.35 15.14
C GLN A 237 22.37 -17.97 16.50
N MET A 238 22.38 -19.31 16.59
CA MET A 238 22.82 -20.05 17.77
C MET A 238 24.32 -19.85 18.05
N GLU A 239 25.17 -19.88 17.02
CA GLU A 239 26.60 -19.61 17.17
C GLU A 239 26.88 -18.16 17.60
N LEU A 240 26.14 -17.19 17.04
CA LEU A 240 26.19 -15.80 17.49
C LEU A 240 25.79 -15.66 18.96
N TYR A 241 24.79 -16.43 19.39
CA TYR A 241 24.35 -16.47 20.77
C TYR A 241 25.44 -17.03 21.70
N LYS A 242 26.05 -18.18 21.34
CA LYS A 242 27.18 -18.75 22.07
C LYS A 242 28.36 -17.78 22.16
N ALA A 243 28.75 -17.18 21.04
CA ALA A 243 29.82 -16.20 21.00
C ALA A 243 29.55 -14.98 21.88
N LYS A 244 28.29 -14.52 21.98
CA LYS A 244 27.90 -13.45 22.92
C LYS A 244 28.03 -13.89 24.37
N ALA A 245 27.62 -15.12 24.70
CA ALA A 245 27.76 -15.69 26.04
C ALA A 245 29.23 -15.87 26.43
N ASP A 246 30.07 -16.38 25.53
CA ASP A 246 31.50 -16.54 25.74
C ASP A 246 32.20 -15.18 25.91
N ARG A 247 31.82 -14.17 25.13
CA ARG A 247 32.32 -12.80 25.30
C ARG A 247 31.96 -12.23 26.68
N LEU A 248 30.76 -12.51 27.17
CA LEU A 248 30.32 -12.12 28.52
C LEU A 248 31.16 -12.84 29.59
N ASN A 249 31.36 -14.15 29.46
CA ASN A 249 32.18 -14.96 30.37
C ASN A 249 33.64 -14.50 30.40
N LEU A 250 34.23 -14.20 29.24
CA LEU A 250 35.59 -13.67 29.16
C LEU A 250 35.67 -12.28 29.82
N ALA A 251 34.66 -11.43 29.62
CA ALA A 251 34.58 -10.14 30.29
C ALA A 251 34.41 -10.27 31.83
N HIS A 252 33.85 -11.37 32.33
CA HIS A 252 33.83 -11.70 33.76
C HIS A 252 35.23 -12.09 34.27
N GLN A 253 35.93 -12.96 33.56
CA GLN A 253 37.28 -13.41 33.94
C GLN A 253 38.28 -12.24 33.98
N LEU A 254 38.21 -11.33 33.01
CA LEU A 254 39.04 -10.13 32.96
C LEU A 254 38.75 -9.14 34.11
N ARG A 255 37.54 -9.16 34.68
CA ARG A 255 37.14 -8.29 35.80
C ARG A 255 37.40 -8.87 37.18
N GLY A 256 37.47 -10.19 37.34
CA GLY A 256 37.86 -10.82 38.61
C GLY A 256 39.28 -10.44 39.08
N VAL A 257 40.09 -9.89 38.17
CA VAL A 257 41.44 -9.38 38.44
C VAL A 257 41.43 -7.93 38.94
N GLN A 258 40.33 -7.18 38.78
CA GLN A 258 40.20 -5.78 39.19
C GLN A 258 39.10 -5.67 40.25
N GLY A 259 39.49 -5.57 41.53
CA GLY A 259 38.55 -5.55 42.66
C GLY A 259 37.46 -4.47 42.53
N GLU A 260 36.19 -4.90 42.51
CA GLU A 260 35.01 -4.03 42.42
C GLU A 260 34.16 -4.09 43.71
N ASP A 261 33.50 -2.97 44.01
CA ASP A 261 32.73 -2.69 45.23
C ASP A 261 31.48 -3.61 45.43
N ALA A 262 31.25 -4.07 46.67
CA ALA A 262 30.37 -5.20 47.00
C ALA A 262 28.87 -4.95 46.70
N SER A 263 28.42 -3.69 46.74
CA SER A 263 27.03 -3.31 46.41
C SER A 263 26.75 -3.42 44.90
N ARG A 264 27.74 -3.05 44.08
CA ARG A 264 27.68 -3.15 42.62
C ARG A 264 27.72 -4.61 42.17
N LEU A 265 28.47 -5.45 42.89
CA LEU A 265 28.54 -6.90 42.67
C LEU A 265 27.17 -7.58 42.88
N ARG A 266 26.43 -7.21 43.93
CA ARG A 266 25.09 -7.77 44.22
C ARG A 266 24.03 -7.35 43.20
N SER A 267 24.04 -6.08 42.79
CA SER A 267 23.09 -5.56 41.80
C SER A 267 23.34 -6.17 40.41
N LYS A 268 24.62 -6.33 40.02
CA LYS A 268 25.01 -7.07 38.80
C LYS A 268 24.65 -8.55 38.89
N LYS A 269 24.91 -9.24 40.02
CA LYS A 269 24.55 -10.66 40.21
C LYS A 269 23.06 -10.90 40.00
N ARG A 270 22.21 -10.03 40.54
CA ARG A 270 20.74 -10.10 40.34
C ARG A 270 20.35 -9.92 38.87
N SER A 271 21.00 -8.97 38.16
CA SER A 271 20.80 -8.78 36.72
C SER A 271 21.25 -9.99 35.88
N TYR A 272 22.28 -10.73 36.31
CA TYR A 272 22.73 -11.95 35.64
C TYR A 272 21.81 -13.15 35.94
N GLU A 273 21.32 -13.29 37.17
CA GLU A 273 20.31 -14.31 37.53
C GLU A 273 18.99 -14.10 36.76
N GLU A 274 18.58 -12.84 36.55
CA GLU A 274 17.44 -12.49 35.69
C GLU A 274 17.70 -12.87 34.22
N MET A 275 18.92 -12.69 33.73
CA MET A 275 19.31 -13.06 32.37
C MET A 275 19.33 -14.59 32.20
N GLU A 276 19.91 -15.34 33.14
CA GLU A 276 19.92 -16.81 33.14
C GLU A 276 18.49 -17.39 33.16
N SER A 277 17.61 -16.82 33.99
CA SER A 277 16.18 -17.18 34.01
C SER A 277 15.47 -16.92 32.68
N MET A 278 15.82 -15.83 32.00
CA MET A 278 15.28 -15.48 30.68
C MET A 278 15.72 -16.49 29.61
N LEU A 279 16.99 -16.92 29.66
CA LEU A 279 17.55 -17.92 28.75
C LEU A 279 16.91 -19.31 28.96
N ASP A 280 16.67 -19.69 30.21
CA ASP A 280 15.93 -20.90 30.56
C ASP A 280 14.48 -20.84 30.08
N ALA A 281 13.85 -19.66 30.13
CA ALA A 281 12.49 -19.46 29.62
C ALA A 281 12.45 -19.57 28.09
N GLU A 282 13.41 -18.97 27.38
CA GLU A 282 13.54 -19.11 25.92
C GLU A 282 13.82 -20.55 25.50
N HIS A 283 14.68 -21.27 26.22
CA HIS A 283 14.95 -22.69 25.95
C HIS A 283 13.68 -23.55 26.09
N ARG A 284 12.90 -23.34 27.16
CA ARG A 284 11.61 -24.00 27.36
C ARG A 284 10.62 -23.69 26.24
N GLU A 285 10.58 -22.45 25.78
CA GLU A 285 9.70 -22.03 24.68
C GLU A 285 10.12 -22.68 23.35
N CYS A 286 11.43 -22.78 23.09
CA CYS A 286 11.96 -23.46 21.91
C CYS A 286 11.56 -24.95 21.89
N LEU A 287 11.67 -25.65 23.02
CA LEU A 287 11.20 -27.03 23.20
C LEU A 287 9.68 -27.15 22.98
N ARG A 288 8.90 -26.17 23.45
CA ARG A 288 7.45 -26.13 23.24
C ARG A 288 7.11 -25.98 21.75
N LEU A 289 7.82 -25.10 21.04
CA LEU A 289 7.63 -24.88 19.61
C LEU A 289 8.02 -26.10 18.78
N GLN A 290 9.12 -26.80 19.10
CA GLN A 290 9.49 -28.06 18.43
C GLN A 290 8.41 -29.14 18.57
N ARG A 291 7.82 -29.28 19.77
CA ARG A 291 6.71 -30.23 19.98
C ARG A 291 5.47 -29.83 19.17
N ALA A 292 5.15 -28.54 19.12
CA ALA A 292 4.04 -28.04 18.32
C ALA A 292 4.28 -28.28 16.82
N GLU A 293 5.50 -28.03 16.33
CA GLU A 293 5.89 -28.28 14.94
C GLU A 293 5.73 -29.77 14.58
N ALA A 294 6.24 -30.69 15.40
CA ALA A 294 6.08 -32.13 15.19
C ALA A 294 4.60 -32.55 15.11
N SER A 295 3.75 -31.94 15.94
CA SER A 295 2.29 -32.14 15.92
C SER A 295 1.66 -31.63 14.61
N TYR A 296 2.00 -30.41 14.18
CA TYR A 296 1.50 -29.86 12.93
C TYR A 296 1.99 -30.64 11.70
N GLN A 297 3.25 -31.08 11.69
CA GLN A 297 3.79 -31.92 10.63
C GLN A 297 3.03 -33.26 10.52
N LYS A 298 2.65 -33.87 11.64
CA LYS A 298 1.80 -35.07 11.64
C LYS A 298 0.43 -34.77 11.01
N LYS A 299 -0.20 -33.66 11.41
CA LYS A 299 -1.50 -33.24 10.88
C LYS A 299 -1.46 -32.95 9.37
N ILE A 300 -0.38 -32.35 8.87
CA ILE A 300 -0.16 -32.12 7.44
C ILE A 300 -0.11 -33.47 6.70
N ARG A 301 0.69 -34.44 7.18
CA ARG A 301 0.77 -35.78 6.56
C ARG A 301 -0.57 -36.49 6.50
N ASP A 302 -1.38 -36.37 7.56
CA ASP A 302 -2.72 -36.96 7.62
C ASP A 302 -3.67 -36.28 6.61
N LEU A 303 -3.63 -34.95 6.49
CA LEU A 303 -4.44 -34.20 5.52
C LEU A 303 -4.03 -34.51 4.08
N GLU A 304 -2.72 -34.61 3.80
CA GLU A 304 -2.22 -35.00 2.48
C GLU A 304 -2.69 -36.40 2.09
N LYS A 305 -2.73 -37.34 3.05
CA LYS A 305 -3.28 -38.68 2.82
C LYS A 305 -4.77 -38.61 2.47
N GLN A 306 -5.55 -37.86 3.23
CA GLN A 306 -6.98 -37.66 2.94
C GLN A 306 -7.22 -37.03 1.56
N LEU A 307 -6.36 -36.08 1.16
CA LEU A 307 -6.45 -35.45 -0.15
C LEU A 307 -6.19 -36.45 -1.28
N ARG A 308 -5.17 -37.31 -1.14
CA ARG A 308 -4.87 -38.38 -2.10
C ARG A 308 -6.02 -39.38 -2.23
N ASP A 309 -6.60 -39.79 -1.10
CA ASP A 309 -7.74 -40.74 -1.10
C ASP A 309 -8.96 -40.12 -1.81
N LYS A 310 -9.23 -38.82 -1.59
CA LYS A 310 -10.28 -38.09 -2.31
C LYS A 310 -10.00 -37.95 -3.80
N ASP A 311 -8.77 -37.69 -4.22
CA ASP A 311 -8.41 -37.59 -5.64
C ASP A 311 -8.62 -38.92 -6.37
N ILE A 312 -8.26 -40.04 -5.73
CA ILE A 312 -8.52 -41.40 -6.24
C ILE A 312 -10.02 -41.64 -6.37
N GLN A 313 -10.82 -41.23 -5.38
CA GLN A 313 -12.28 -41.35 -5.42
C GLN A 313 -12.90 -40.53 -6.55
N LEU A 314 -12.45 -39.27 -6.72
CA LEU A 314 -12.95 -38.37 -7.76
C LEU A 314 -12.63 -38.90 -9.16
N LYS A 315 -11.42 -39.44 -9.37
CA LYS A 315 -11.02 -40.08 -10.63
C LYS A 315 -11.92 -41.27 -10.98
N LYS A 316 -12.28 -42.11 -9.99
CA LYS A 316 -13.22 -43.22 -10.21
C LYS A 316 -14.60 -42.70 -10.62
N GLU A 317 -15.09 -41.66 -9.97
CA GLU A 317 -16.40 -41.05 -10.28
C GLU A 317 -16.43 -40.42 -11.68
N VAL A 318 -15.37 -39.72 -12.08
CA VAL A 318 -15.23 -39.13 -13.42
C VAL A 318 -15.22 -40.22 -14.49
N ASN A 319 -14.46 -41.30 -14.29
CA ASN A 319 -14.43 -42.42 -15.23
C ASN A 319 -15.81 -43.08 -15.38
N LEU A 320 -16.56 -43.24 -14.29
CA LEU A 320 -17.93 -43.77 -14.31
C LEU A 320 -18.88 -42.85 -15.07
N ARG A 321 -18.80 -41.53 -14.84
CA ARG A 321 -19.62 -40.55 -15.57
C ARG A 321 -19.30 -40.54 -17.07
N GLN A 322 -18.03 -40.57 -17.43
CA GLN A 322 -17.61 -40.61 -18.84
C GLN A 322 -18.12 -41.87 -19.55
N ALA A 323 -18.07 -43.03 -18.87
CA ALA A 323 -18.61 -44.27 -19.42
C ALA A 323 -20.14 -44.18 -19.65
N SER A 324 -20.88 -43.56 -18.72
CA SER A 324 -22.32 -43.34 -18.86
C SER A 324 -22.65 -42.34 -19.97
N GLU A 325 -21.90 -41.23 -20.09
CA GLU A 325 -22.08 -40.24 -21.17
C GLU A 325 -21.80 -40.85 -22.54
N ASN A 326 -20.75 -41.67 -22.67
CA ASN A 326 -20.44 -42.37 -23.92
C ASN A 326 -21.56 -43.35 -24.32
N HIS A 327 -22.14 -44.05 -23.35
CA HIS A 327 -23.25 -44.97 -23.59
C HIS A 327 -24.51 -44.24 -24.08
N LEU A 328 -24.94 -43.19 -23.36
CA LEU A 328 -26.08 -42.34 -23.74
C LEU A 328 -25.85 -41.65 -25.09
N GLY A 329 -24.61 -41.19 -25.36
CA GLY A 329 -24.24 -40.61 -26.64
C GLY A 329 -24.42 -41.59 -27.80
N GLY A 330 -24.07 -42.87 -27.60
CA GLY A 330 -24.32 -43.94 -28.56
C GLY A 330 -25.82 -44.16 -28.83
N GLU A 331 -26.65 -44.20 -27.78
CA GLU A 331 -28.10 -44.35 -27.92
C GLU A 331 -28.76 -43.19 -28.67
N VAL A 332 -28.34 -41.95 -28.41
CA VAL A 332 -28.85 -40.76 -29.10
C VAL A 332 -28.50 -40.78 -30.59
N VAL A 333 -27.30 -41.23 -30.95
CA VAL A 333 -26.89 -41.36 -32.36
C VAL A 333 -27.75 -42.40 -33.07
N GLU A 334 -28.01 -43.54 -32.42
CA GLU A 334 -28.83 -44.61 -32.98
C GLU A 334 -30.30 -44.18 -33.13
N LEU A 335 -30.88 -43.51 -32.14
CA LEU A 335 -32.23 -42.95 -32.23
C LEU A 335 -32.35 -41.90 -33.35
N ARG A 336 -31.32 -41.06 -33.54
CA ARG A 336 -31.28 -40.09 -34.66
C ARG A 336 -31.24 -40.79 -36.01
N ARG A 337 -30.50 -41.90 -36.14
CA ARG A 337 -30.46 -42.72 -37.36
C ARG A 337 -31.84 -43.27 -37.68
N GLN A 338 -32.49 -43.89 -36.68
CA GLN A 338 -33.84 -44.45 -36.83
C GLN A 338 -34.89 -43.38 -37.16
N LEU A 339 -34.80 -42.19 -36.56
CA LEU A 339 -35.70 -41.08 -36.87
C LEU A 339 -35.50 -40.57 -38.30
N LYS A 340 -34.24 -40.49 -38.77
CA LYS A 340 -33.92 -40.05 -40.13
C LYS A 340 -34.49 -41.01 -41.18
N GLU A 341 -34.38 -42.31 -40.95
CA GLU A 341 -34.96 -43.35 -41.83
C GLU A 341 -36.49 -43.25 -41.91
N LYS A 342 -37.16 -42.92 -40.80
CA LYS A 342 -38.62 -42.74 -40.74
C LYS A 342 -39.12 -41.42 -41.36
N ILE A 343 -38.28 -40.39 -41.47
CA ILE A 343 -38.64 -39.09 -42.05
C ILE A 343 -38.51 -39.09 -43.60
N THR A 344 -37.67 -39.97 -44.16
CA THR A 344 -37.41 -40.05 -45.60
C THR A 344 -38.58 -40.43 -46.54
N PRO A 345 -39.78 -40.89 -46.12
CA PRO A 345 -40.86 -41.15 -47.06
C PRO A 345 -41.97 -40.08 -47.07
N LEU A 346 -41.71 -38.82 -46.70
CA LEU A 346 -42.69 -37.74 -46.86
C LEU A 346 -42.58 -37.14 -48.28
N PRO A 347 -43.63 -37.25 -49.14
CA PRO A 347 -43.61 -36.67 -50.47
C PRO A 347 -43.46 -35.15 -50.37
N GLU A 348 -42.66 -34.56 -51.26
CA GLU A 348 -42.46 -33.12 -51.37
C GLU A 348 -43.79 -32.41 -51.63
N CYS A 349 -44.45 -31.98 -50.55
CA CYS A 349 -45.62 -31.12 -50.59
C CYS A 349 -45.14 -29.67 -50.78
N SER A 350 -45.65 -28.99 -51.80
CA SER A 350 -45.30 -27.59 -52.09
C SER A 350 -45.62 -26.64 -50.95
N GLU A 351 -46.59 -26.97 -50.08
CA GLU A 351 -46.88 -26.19 -48.86
C GLU A 351 -45.77 -26.33 -47.80
N CYS A 352 -45.10 -27.48 -47.72
CA CYS A 352 -44.00 -27.69 -46.77
C CYS A 352 -42.75 -26.88 -47.14
N ALA A 353 -42.46 -26.74 -48.44
CA ALA A 353 -41.36 -25.90 -48.92
C ALA A 353 -41.60 -24.42 -48.56
N LEU A 354 -42.84 -23.93 -48.74
CA LEU A 354 -43.22 -22.58 -48.40
C LEU A 354 -43.12 -22.31 -46.89
N LEU A 355 -43.51 -23.28 -46.06
CA LEU A 355 -43.38 -23.23 -44.59
C LEU A 355 -41.92 -23.27 -44.11
N ILE A 356 -41.05 -24.02 -44.80
CA ILE A 356 -39.61 -24.07 -44.49
C ILE A 356 -38.95 -22.72 -44.79
N ASP A 357 -39.28 -22.10 -45.93
CA ASP A 357 -38.77 -20.77 -46.29
C ASP A 357 -39.27 -19.68 -45.34
N GLN A 358 -40.55 -19.74 -44.94
CA GLN A 358 -41.10 -18.83 -43.92
C GLN A 358 -40.43 -19.03 -42.55
N CYS A 359 -40.12 -20.27 -42.16
CA CYS A 359 -39.39 -20.55 -40.92
C CYS A 359 -37.93 -20.06 -40.98
N GLN A 360 -37.27 -20.15 -42.14
CA GLN A 360 -35.91 -19.62 -42.33
C GLN A 360 -35.90 -18.10 -42.30
N TYR A 361 -36.88 -17.45 -42.92
CA TYR A 361 -37.04 -15.99 -42.85
C TYR A 361 -37.31 -15.51 -41.42
N LEU A 362 -38.18 -16.18 -40.67
CA LEU A 362 -38.42 -15.87 -39.25
C LEU A 362 -37.18 -16.04 -38.37
N LYS A 363 -36.30 -17.02 -38.66
CA LYS A 363 -35.01 -17.17 -37.99
C LYS A 363 -34.04 -16.02 -38.24
N THR A 364 -34.14 -15.32 -39.37
CA THR A 364 -33.31 -14.13 -39.65
C THR A 364 -33.78 -12.87 -38.94
N LEU A 365 -35.05 -12.85 -38.48
CA LEU A 365 -35.66 -11.72 -37.79
C LEU A 365 -35.51 -11.76 -36.26
N ILE A 366 -35.05 -12.88 -35.71
CA ILE A 366 -34.73 -13.01 -34.28
C ILE A 366 -33.22 -12.72 -34.13
N PRO A 367 -32.81 -11.68 -33.37
CA PRO A 367 -31.39 -11.49 -33.04
C PRO A 367 -30.88 -12.75 -32.33
N GLY A 368 -29.95 -13.44 -32.97
CA GLY A 368 -29.49 -14.76 -32.55
C GLY A 368 -29.03 -14.80 -31.10
N ASP A 369 -29.60 -15.75 -30.36
CA ASP A 369 -29.13 -16.22 -29.07
C ASP A 369 -27.61 -16.40 -29.10
N ARG A 370 -26.93 -15.58 -28.31
CA ARG A 370 -25.57 -15.90 -27.86
C ARG A 370 -25.65 -17.23 -27.15
N ARG A 371 -24.85 -18.18 -27.63
CA ARG A 371 -24.57 -19.46 -26.99
C ARG A 371 -24.49 -19.28 -25.48
N ILE A 372 -25.46 -19.85 -24.77
CA ILE A 372 -25.37 -20.13 -23.34
C ILE A 372 -24.30 -21.23 -23.24
N ALA A 373 -23.06 -20.79 -23.04
CA ALA A 373 -21.99 -21.67 -22.60
C ALA A 373 -22.30 -22.13 -21.18
N ASP A 374 -22.07 -23.42 -20.93
CA ASP A 374 -22.21 -24.12 -19.66
C ASP A 374 -21.88 -23.27 -18.43
N GLN A 375 -22.91 -22.91 -17.66
CA GLN A 375 -22.77 -22.62 -16.24
C GLN A 375 -23.41 -23.76 -15.45
N ARG A 376 -22.60 -24.78 -15.12
CA ARG A 376 -22.94 -25.70 -14.03
C ARG A 376 -22.72 -24.98 -12.69
N PRO A 377 -23.73 -24.86 -11.81
CA PRO A 377 -23.53 -24.29 -10.49
C PRO A 377 -23.01 -25.36 -9.52
N HIS A 378 -21.76 -25.22 -9.07
CA HIS A 378 -21.31 -25.87 -7.84
C HIS A 378 -21.92 -25.15 -6.63
N ARG A 379 -23.10 -25.61 -6.21
CA ARG A 379 -23.59 -25.38 -4.84
C ARG A 379 -22.91 -26.38 -3.92
N TYR A 380 -22.10 -25.91 -2.98
CA TYR A 380 -22.21 -26.26 -1.55
C TYR A 380 -21.38 -25.29 -0.68
N SER A 381 -22.02 -24.89 0.43
CA SER A 381 -21.46 -24.25 1.65
C SER A 381 -21.13 -22.75 1.64
N THR A 382 -22.15 -21.89 1.68
CA THR A 382 -21.97 -20.43 1.92
C THR A 382 -22.79 -19.84 3.08
N ARG A 383 -23.84 -20.50 3.61
CA ARG A 383 -24.70 -19.88 4.64
C ARG A 383 -24.03 -19.68 6.00
N LEU A 384 -23.25 -20.65 6.50
CA LEU A 384 -22.61 -20.56 7.82
C LEU A 384 -21.45 -19.55 7.87
N ASN A 385 -20.70 -19.41 6.77
CA ASN A 385 -19.61 -18.42 6.68
C ASN A 385 -20.12 -17.01 6.40
N HIS A 386 -21.27 -16.85 5.73
CA HIS A 386 -21.85 -15.52 5.48
C HIS A 386 -22.46 -14.93 6.75
N GLN A 387 -23.12 -15.75 7.59
CA GLN A 387 -23.68 -15.29 8.86
C GLN A 387 -22.60 -14.84 9.85
N ARG A 388 -21.53 -15.63 10.03
CA ARG A 388 -20.39 -15.27 10.89
C ARG A 388 -19.68 -13.98 10.45
N ASN A 389 -19.66 -13.70 9.15
CA ASN A 389 -19.03 -12.50 8.60
C ASN A 389 -19.92 -11.26 8.79
N MET A 390 -21.25 -11.40 8.70
CA MET A 390 -22.18 -10.31 8.97
C MET A 390 -22.23 -9.92 10.45
N ASP A 391 -22.17 -10.90 11.36
CA ASP A 391 -22.13 -10.62 12.81
C ASP A 391 -20.83 -9.92 13.20
N GLN A 392 -19.70 -10.29 12.58
CA GLN A 392 -18.41 -9.63 12.79
C GLN A 392 -18.38 -8.21 12.23
N VAL A 393 -18.93 -7.98 11.03
CA VAL A 393 -19.06 -6.64 10.45
C VAL A 393 -19.97 -5.74 11.29
N GLN A 394 -21.05 -6.28 11.86
CA GLN A 394 -21.93 -5.51 12.75
C GLN A 394 -21.25 -5.15 14.07
N ALA A 395 -20.43 -6.04 14.64
CA ALA A 395 -19.64 -5.76 15.84
C ALA A 395 -18.59 -4.66 15.59
N GLU A 396 -17.86 -4.74 14.47
CA GLU A 396 -16.89 -3.71 14.07
C GLU A 396 -17.57 -2.35 13.80
N LEU A 397 -18.77 -2.34 13.21
CA LEU A 397 -19.54 -1.12 12.99
C LEU A 397 -20.03 -0.48 14.31
N ALA A 398 -20.39 -1.31 15.29
CA ALA A 398 -20.80 -0.85 16.62
C ALA A 398 -19.61 -0.27 17.40
N GLU A 399 -18.44 -0.92 17.34
CA GLU A 399 -17.20 -0.41 17.92
C GLU A 399 -16.78 0.93 17.30
N MET A 400 -16.89 1.05 15.97
CA MET A 400 -16.57 2.29 15.27
C MET A 400 -17.52 3.43 15.65
N ARG A 401 -18.82 3.15 15.87
CA ARG A 401 -19.78 4.15 16.38
C ARG A 401 -19.47 4.57 17.81
N ALA A 402 -19.06 3.64 18.68
CA ALA A 402 -18.67 3.95 20.06
C ALA A 402 -17.41 4.82 20.10
N ASN A 403 -16.40 4.49 19.29
CA ASN A 403 -15.18 5.28 19.15
C ASN A 403 -15.45 6.69 18.61
N MET A 404 -16.39 6.81 17.66
CA MET A 404 -16.79 8.10 17.10
C MET A 404 -17.56 8.95 18.12
N ALA A 405 -18.39 8.34 18.97
CA ALA A 405 -19.07 9.03 20.06
C ALA A 405 -18.06 9.54 21.13
N GLN A 406 -17.07 8.73 21.50
CA GLN A 406 -15.99 9.13 22.41
C GLN A 406 -15.16 10.28 21.83
N PHE A 407 -14.84 10.23 20.53
CA PHE A 407 -14.13 11.32 19.86
C PHE A 407 -14.94 12.62 19.85
N MET A 408 -16.24 12.56 19.56
CA MET A 408 -17.11 13.74 19.59
C MET A 408 -17.22 14.35 20.99
N HIS A 409 -17.27 13.53 22.04
CA HIS A 409 -17.28 14.01 23.43
C HIS A 409 -15.96 14.68 23.82
N MET A 410 -14.83 14.15 23.35
CA MET A 410 -13.52 14.78 23.54
C MET A 410 -13.43 16.13 22.83
N MET A 411 -13.95 16.23 21.60
CA MET A 411 -13.97 17.48 20.84
C MET A 411 -14.87 18.55 21.46
N GLN A 412 -16.01 18.16 22.05
CA GLN A 412 -16.84 19.08 22.84
C GLN A 412 -16.11 19.60 24.08
N GLY A 413 -15.35 18.74 24.78
CA GLY A 413 -14.54 19.18 25.92
C GLY A 413 -13.43 20.18 25.53
N VAL A 414 -12.82 20.00 24.36
CA VAL A 414 -11.83 20.97 23.83
C VAL A 414 -12.50 22.29 23.45
N ALA A 415 -13.67 22.26 22.82
CA ALA A 415 -14.42 23.48 22.49
C ALA A 415 -14.85 24.24 23.76
N GLN A 416 -15.29 23.53 24.79
CA GLN A 416 -15.68 24.11 26.07
C GLN A 416 -14.49 24.71 26.81
N GLY A 417 -13.34 24.02 26.83
CA GLY A 417 -12.09 24.56 27.39
C GLY A 417 -11.59 25.81 26.64
N GLN A 418 -11.80 25.88 25.33
CA GLN A 418 -11.49 27.08 24.54
C GLN A 418 -12.42 28.25 24.86
N GLU A 419 -13.71 28.00 25.12
CA GLU A 419 -14.68 29.03 25.53
C GLU A 419 -14.34 29.58 26.93
N GLU A 420 -13.96 28.71 27.87
CA GLU A 420 -13.52 29.10 29.22
C GLU A 420 -12.22 29.90 29.21
N LEU A 421 -11.25 29.52 28.36
CA LEU A 421 -10.03 30.30 28.12
C LEU A 421 -10.35 31.67 27.51
N ARG A 422 -11.31 31.74 26.58
CA ARG A 422 -11.75 32.99 25.95
C ARG A 422 -12.42 33.91 26.98
N ALA A 423 -13.23 33.35 27.89
CA ALA A 423 -13.85 34.07 28.99
C ALA A 423 -12.82 34.55 30.04
N LEU A 424 -11.77 33.76 30.30
CA LEU A 424 -10.66 34.15 31.18
C LEU A 424 -9.85 35.31 30.61
N VAL A 425 -9.56 35.28 29.30
CA VAL A 425 -8.86 36.37 28.60
C VAL A 425 -9.69 37.66 28.62
N GLN A 426 -10.99 37.58 28.34
CA GLN A 426 -11.88 38.76 28.41
C GLN A 426 -11.99 39.34 29.83
N ARG A 427 -11.98 38.50 30.87
CA ARG A 427 -11.94 38.96 32.26
C ARG A 427 -10.61 39.63 32.61
N GLN A 428 -9.51 39.21 32.00
CA GLN A 428 -8.19 39.79 32.21
C GLN A 428 -8.04 41.13 31.48
N GLU A 429 -8.63 41.26 30.29
CA GLU A 429 -8.69 42.51 29.52
C GLU A 429 -9.59 43.57 30.18
N ALA A 430 -10.66 43.17 30.87
CA ALA A 430 -11.53 44.10 31.61
C ALA A 430 -10.88 44.74 32.86
N VAL A 431 -9.71 44.24 33.29
CA VAL A 431 -8.98 44.72 34.49
C VAL A 431 -7.91 45.77 34.13
N ILE A 432 -7.63 46.02 32.85
CA ILE A 432 -6.60 46.96 32.40
C ILE A 432 -7.26 48.19 31.75
N PRO A 433 -7.17 49.41 32.32
CA PRO A 433 -7.73 50.60 31.70
C PRO A 433 -6.84 51.10 30.54
N PRO A 434 -7.42 51.64 29.45
CA PRO A 434 -6.67 52.01 28.26
C PRO A 434 -5.86 53.31 28.45
N ALA A 435 -4.62 53.29 27.97
CA ALA A 435 -3.74 54.45 27.89
C ALA A 435 -4.14 55.35 26.70
N ASN A 436 -4.43 56.62 26.98
CA ASN A 436 -4.66 57.65 25.97
C ASN A 436 -3.37 57.98 25.23
N GLN A 437 -3.41 57.99 23.89
CA GLN A 437 -2.43 58.70 23.07
C GLN A 437 -3.16 59.50 21.97
N ALA A 438 -3.13 60.82 22.14
CA ALA A 438 -3.44 61.79 21.10
C ALA A 438 -2.19 62.00 20.22
N LEU A 439 -2.37 62.00 18.90
CA LEU A 439 -1.40 62.53 17.92
C LEU A 439 -1.54 64.05 17.80
N PRO A 440 -0.48 64.75 17.35
CA PRO A 440 -0.68 65.94 16.52
C PRO A 440 -0.07 65.80 15.13
N GLU A 441 -0.69 66.58 14.22
CA GLU A 441 -0.49 66.71 12.78
C GLU A 441 0.81 67.43 12.36
N GLY A 442 1.19 67.28 11.08
CA GLY A 442 1.75 68.41 10.31
C GLY A 442 2.97 68.14 9.40
N GLY A 443 2.73 67.99 8.10
CA GLY A 443 3.47 68.66 7.01
C GLY A 443 4.80 68.08 6.48
N PRO A 444 5.17 68.37 5.20
CA PRO A 444 6.01 67.50 4.35
C PRO A 444 7.43 68.05 4.09
N ILE A 445 8.29 67.33 3.33
CA ILE A 445 9.21 67.81 2.26
C ILE A 445 10.46 66.89 2.03
N ASN A 446 10.70 66.55 0.74
CA ASN A 446 11.93 66.23 -0.01
C ASN A 446 12.74 64.91 0.16
N GLU A 447 12.85 64.17 -0.97
CA GLU A 447 14.05 63.46 -1.47
C GLU A 447 15.13 64.48 -1.95
N PRO A 448 16.45 64.17 -2.14
CA PRO A 448 16.93 62.93 -2.78
C PRO A 448 18.38 62.40 -2.44
N ALA A 449 18.67 61.24 -3.07
CA ALA A 449 19.93 60.83 -3.71
C ALA A 449 21.09 60.12 -2.95
N THR A 450 21.40 58.93 -3.49
CA THR A 450 22.73 58.30 -3.77
C THR A 450 23.69 57.88 -2.64
N ALA A 451 24.02 56.58 -2.58
CA ALA A 451 25.31 56.01 -3.03
C ALA A 451 25.51 54.51 -2.68
N ALA A 452 25.95 53.76 -3.70
CA ALA A 452 26.85 52.59 -3.75
C ALA A 452 27.05 51.60 -2.56
N VAL A 453 26.64 50.34 -2.79
CA VAL A 453 27.37 49.03 -2.75
C VAL A 453 28.83 49.09 -2.22
N PRO A 454 29.34 48.17 -1.34
CA PRO A 454 29.52 46.75 -1.70
C PRO A 454 29.49 45.61 -0.65
N ILE A 455 29.19 44.44 -1.20
CA ILE A 455 29.66 43.04 -0.98
C ILE A 455 30.77 42.81 0.08
N ASN A 456 30.54 41.82 0.97
CA ASN A 456 31.52 40.83 1.48
C ASN A 456 30.74 39.68 2.17
N ASN A 457 30.70 38.46 1.63
CA ASN A 457 31.65 37.34 1.75
C ASN A 457 31.84 36.74 3.17
N PHE A 458 31.41 35.47 3.25
CA PHE A 458 31.84 34.33 4.06
C PHE A 458 32.74 34.53 5.29
N ALA A 459 32.35 33.88 6.39
CA ALA A 459 33.28 33.29 7.36
C ALA A 459 32.86 31.84 7.68
N VAL A 460 33.74 30.91 7.35
CA VAL A 460 33.86 29.56 7.91
C VAL A 460 34.64 29.68 9.22
N GLY A 461 34.30 28.89 10.24
CA GLY A 461 35.10 28.80 11.46
C GLY A 461 34.50 27.85 12.49
N ASP A 462 35.26 26.81 12.80
CA ASP A 462 35.00 25.70 13.72
C ASP A 462 34.86 26.07 15.22
N GLU A 463 34.47 25.03 15.96
CA GLU A 463 34.61 24.81 17.40
C GLU A 463 33.60 25.52 18.32
N LEU A 464 32.81 24.72 19.06
CA LEU A 464 32.86 24.70 20.53
C LEU A 464 32.22 23.42 21.10
N ARG A 465 33.00 22.77 21.97
CA ARG A 465 32.71 21.62 22.82
C ARG A 465 31.80 22.00 24.00
N GLY A 466 31.08 21.00 24.54
CA GLY A 466 30.36 21.04 25.83
C GLY A 466 28.97 21.65 25.70
N ILE A 467 27.87 20.98 26.07
CA ILE A 467 27.55 20.24 27.30
C ILE A 467 26.64 19.04 26.95
#